data_AF-A0A3N0X5Y6-F1
#
_entry.id   AF-A0A3N0X5Y6-F1
#
_cell.length_a   1.000
_cell.length_b   1.000
_cell.length_c   1.000
_cell.angle_alpha   90.00
_cell.angle_beta   90.00
_cell.angle_gamma   90.00
#
_symmetry.space_group_name_H-M   'P 1'
#
loop_
_entity.id
_entity.type
_entity.pdbx_description
1 polymer ?
#
loop_
_entity_poly.entity_id
_entity_poly.type
_entity_poly.pdbx_seq_one_letter_code
_entity_poly.pdbx_strand_id
1 'polypeptide(L)'
;MVTLNSENLKDTGKFKLFIKSTDDKSFRIRKEVNFCNMRLNEFELYDEKTKSFDKIHLGTKDIDCFTYNDKYKKLKPNETYTYNVDIKSDFEVLRNSKFFETYNDRKYRFKISFNLDSYDRCGESNTLITDWIYKN
;
A
#
# COMPACT_ATOMS: atom_id res chain seq x y z
N MET A 1 -15.55 2.18 2.31
CA MET A 1 -14.84 3.45 2.01
C MET A 1 -13.40 3.34 2.48
N VAL A 2 -12.45 3.85 1.69
CA VAL A 2 -11.01 3.88 2.04
C VAL A 2 -10.56 5.33 2.08
N THR A 3 -9.79 5.71 3.09
CA THR A 3 -9.25 7.06 3.24
C THR A 3 -7.81 6.96 3.72
N LEU A 4 -6.97 7.91 3.33
CA LEU A 4 -5.55 7.88 3.61
C LEU A 4 -5.13 9.18 4.31
N ASN A 5 -4.29 9.04 5.35
CA ASN A 5 -3.56 10.15 5.95
C ASN A 5 -2.06 9.94 5.69
N SER A 6 -1.48 10.80 4.85
CA SER A 6 -0.07 10.81 4.43
C SER A 6 0.78 11.87 5.12
N GLU A 7 0.36 12.46 6.25
CA GLU A 7 1.08 13.54 6.94
C GLU A 7 2.56 13.23 7.15
N ASN A 8 2.90 12.00 7.56
CA ASN A 8 4.27 11.56 7.83
C ASN A 8 4.94 10.84 6.66
N LEU A 9 4.27 10.72 5.51
CA LEU A 9 4.77 9.94 4.38
C LEU A 9 6.08 10.51 3.85
N LYS A 10 6.19 11.85 3.84
CA LYS A 10 7.34 12.55 3.28
C LYS A 10 8.65 12.21 3.99
N ASP A 11 8.60 12.11 5.32
CA ASP A 11 9.80 11.98 6.15
C ASP A 11 10.11 10.53 6.49
N THR A 12 9.08 9.70 6.63
CA THR A 12 9.23 8.35 7.21
C THR A 12 8.92 7.23 6.23
N GLY A 13 8.26 7.52 5.10
CA GLY A 13 7.68 6.49 4.25
C GLY A 13 6.53 5.72 4.91
N LYS A 14 5.97 6.27 6.00
CA LYS A 14 4.85 5.67 6.73
C LYS A 14 3.61 6.53 6.63
N PHE A 15 2.46 5.89 6.55
CA PHE A 15 1.16 6.57 6.50
C PHE A 15 0.07 5.74 7.16
N LYS A 16 -1.08 6.36 7.41
CA LYS A 16 -2.25 5.68 7.96
C LYS A 16 -3.28 5.43 6.87
N LEU A 17 -3.72 4.18 6.77
CA LEU A 17 -4.79 3.77 5.87
C LEU A 17 -6.04 3.42 6.69
N PHE A 18 -7.12 4.12 6.42
CA PHE A 18 -8.41 3.93 7.08
C PHE A 18 -9.33 3.16 6.14
N ILE A 19 -9.88 2.04 6.63
CA ILE A 19 -10.91 1.29 5.93
C ILE A 19 -12.16 1.31 6.79
N LYS A 20 -13.25 1.83 6.22
CA LYS A 20 -14.57 1.84 6.83
C LYS A 20 -15.49 0.87 6.10
N SER A 21 -16.11 -0.05 6.85
CA SER A 21 -17.20 -0.87 6.33
C SER A 21 -18.39 0.02 6.00
N THR A 22 -18.83 -0.02 4.74
CA THR A 22 -20.05 0.65 4.27
C THR A 22 -21.18 -0.33 4.01
N ASP A 23 -20.96 -1.62 4.25
CA ASP A 23 -21.91 -2.69 4.02
C ASP A 23 -22.70 -3.02 5.30
N ASP A 24 -23.87 -3.64 5.13
CA ASP A 24 -24.73 -4.12 6.22
C ASP A 24 -24.20 -5.41 6.87
N LYS A 25 -23.25 -6.07 6.19
CA LYS A 25 -22.57 -7.28 6.64
C LYS A 25 -21.18 -6.97 7.17
N SER A 26 -20.73 -7.88 8.04
CA SER A 26 -19.33 -7.89 8.44
C SER A 26 -18.49 -8.62 7.42
N PHE A 27 -17.26 -8.14 7.18
CA PHE A 27 -16.28 -8.84 6.34
C PHE A 27 -14.97 -9.04 7.08
N ARG A 28 -14.15 -9.98 6.59
CA ARG A 28 -12.83 -10.25 7.15
C ARG A 28 -11.81 -9.33 6.51
N ILE A 29 -10.97 -8.76 7.35
CA ILE A 29 -9.80 -7.97 6.95
C ILE A 29 -8.56 -8.54 7.62
N ARG A 30 -7.40 -8.27 7.04
CA ARG A 30 -6.11 -8.55 7.70
C ARG A 30 -5.96 -7.63 8.91
N LYS A 31 -5.29 -8.10 9.96
CA LYS A 31 -4.95 -7.22 11.09
C LYS A 31 -3.83 -6.23 10.71
N GLU A 32 -2.97 -6.58 9.78
CA GLU A 32 -1.80 -5.79 9.44
C GLU A 32 -1.63 -5.76 7.93
N VAL A 33 -1.27 -4.59 7.40
CA VAL A 33 -0.80 -4.41 6.03
C VAL A 33 0.69 -4.16 6.13
N ASN A 34 1.47 -4.98 5.46
CA ASN A 34 2.92 -4.94 5.50
C ASN A 34 3.50 -5.35 4.15
N PHE A 35 4.83 -5.36 4.08
CA PHE A 35 5.57 -5.79 2.92
C PHE A 35 5.13 -7.14 2.32
N CYS A 36 4.70 -8.11 3.13
CA CYS A 36 4.31 -9.42 2.62
C CYS A 36 2.99 -9.41 1.86
N ASN A 37 1.99 -8.66 2.35
CA ASN A 37 0.62 -8.67 1.83
C ASN A 37 0.22 -7.36 1.11
N MET A 38 1.14 -6.40 1.02
CA MET A 38 1.06 -5.20 0.22
C MET A 38 1.87 -5.37 -1.08
N ARG A 39 1.41 -4.71 -2.14
CA ARG A 39 2.10 -4.60 -3.42
C ARG A 39 2.08 -3.15 -3.89
N LEU A 40 3.22 -2.66 -4.35
CA LEU A 40 3.31 -1.40 -5.08
C LEU A 40 2.95 -1.66 -6.55
N ASN A 41 1.76 -1.24 -6.98
CA ASN A 41 1.24 -1.55 -8.32
C ASN A 41 1.74 -0.56 -9.37
N GLU A 42 1.75 0.71 -9.01
CA GLU A 42 2.14 1.80 -9.90
C GLU A 42 2.99 2.79 -9.13
N PHE A 43 4.00 3.33 -9.82
CA PHE A 43 4.89 4.34 -9.29
C PHE A 43 5.32 5.27 -10.42
N GLU A 44 5.18 6.57 -10.18
CA GLU A 44 5.50 7.61 -11.16
C GLU A 44 6.26 8.76 -10.50
N LEU A 45 7.28 9.25 -11.20
CA LEU A 45 8.05 10.42 -10.80
C LEU A 45 7.57 11.64 -11.60
N TYR A 46 7.51 12.81 -10.95
CA TYR A 46 7.23 14.05 -11.67
C TYR A 46 8.50 14.54 -12.39
N ASP A 47 8.39 14.81 -13.69
CA ASP A 47 9.42 15.47 -14.47
C ASP A 47 9.08 16.97 -14.62
N GLU A 48 9.94 17.81 -14.06
CA GLU A 48 9.78 19.27 -14.09
C GLU A 48 9.95 19.88 -15.49
N LYS A 49 10.61 19.20 -16.43
CA LYS A 49 10.81 19.67 -17.81
C LYS A 49 9.57 19.44 -18.65
N THR A 50 9.00 18.25 -18.60
CA THR A 50 7.80 17.87 -19.36
C THR A 50 6.51 18.25 -18.63
N LYS A 51 6.60 18.58 -17.34
CA LYS A 51 5.47 18.86 -16.45
C LYS A 51 4.50 17.67 -16.35
N SER A 52 5.00 16.44 -16.52
CA SER A 52 4.22 15.19 -16.46
C SER A 52 4.68 14.26 -15.34
N PHE A 53 3.82 13.31 -14.99
CA PHE A 53 4.23 12.15 -14.19
C PHE A 53 4.57 11.00 -15.14
N ASP A 54 5.79 10.49 -15.00
CA ASP A 54 6.31 9.43 -15.87
C ASP A 54 6.41 8.12 -15.09
N LYS A 55 5.84 7.07 -15.68
CA LYS A 55 5.81 5.74 -15.08
C LYS A 55 7.20 5.15 -15.01
N ILE A 56 7.56 4.68 -13.82
CA ILE A 56 8.84 4.02 -13.58
C ILE A 56 8.63 2.51 -13.59
N HIS A 57 9.49 1.80 -14.31
CA HIS A 57 9.52 0.36 -14.25
C HIS A 57 10.04 -0.09 -12.87
N LEU A 58 9.21 -0.87 -12.17
CA LEU A 58 9.54 -1.51 -10.91
C LEU A 58 9.97 -2.95 -11.19
N GLY A 59 10.98 -3.43 -10.48
CA GLY A 59 11.31 -4.86 -10.52
C GLY A 59 10.12 -5.69 -10.02
N THR A 60 9.94 -6.89 -10.56
CA THR A 60 8.94 -7.83 -10.06
C THR A 60 9.35 -8.36 -8.70
N LYS A 61 8.40 -8.34 -7.76
CA LYS A 61 8.57 -8.84 -6.42
C LYS A 61 8.25 -10.34 -6.38
N ASP A 62 9.28 -11.19 -6.42
CA ASP A 62 9.12 -12.62 -6.10
C ASP A 62 9.56 -12.83 -4.65
N ILE A 63 8.59 -12.77 -3.74
CA ILE A 63 8.87 -12.78 -2.30
C ILE A 63 8.08 -13.87 -1.64
N ASP A 64 8.84 -14.84 -1.15
CA ASP A 64 8.33 -15.91 -0.34
C ASP A 64 8.12 -15.46 1.11
N CYS A 65 6.88 -15.11 1.43
CA CYS A 65 6.48 -14.81 2.80
C CYS A 65 6.00 -16.08 3.52
N PHE A 66 6.96 -16.93 3.90
CA PHE A 66 6.68 -18.26 4.46
C PHE A 66 6.05 -18.27 5.88
N THR A 67 6.00 -17.14 6.59
CA THR A 67 5.69 -17.10 8.03
C THR A 67 4.52 -16.18 8.43
N TYR A 68 3.83 -15.56 7.47
CA TYR A 68 2.66 -14.76 7.81
C TYR A 68 1.42 -15.65 7.95
N ASN A 69 1.25 -16.24 9.14
CA ASN A 69 -0.04 -16.79 9.54
C ASN A 69 -1.01 -15.61 9.67
N ASP A 70 -1.76 -15.37 8.60
CA ASP A 70 -2.63 -14.22 8.44
C ASP A 70 -3.65 -14.15 9.57
N LYS A 71 -3.38 -13.27 10.54
CA LYS A 71 -4.34 -12.99 11.59
C LYS A 71 -5.40 -12.08 10.99
N TYR A 72 -6.56 -12.66 10.67
CA TYR A 72 -7.74 -11.91 10.26
C TYR A 72 -8.49 -11.32 11.45
N LYS A 73 -9.21 -10.23 11.20
CA LYS A 73 -10.22 -9.66 12.09
C LYS A 73 -11.52 -9.47 11.32
N LYS A 74 -12.64 -9.66 12.01
CA LYS A 74 -13.96 -9.31 11.50
C LYS A 74 -14.17 -7.80 11.70
N LEU A 75 -14.38 -7.07 10.61
CA LEU A 75 -14.81 -5.67 10.63
C LEU A 75 -16.33 -5.63 10.56
N LYS A 76 -16.99 -5.06 11.57
CA LYS A 76 -18.46 -4.98 11.63
C LYS A 76 -18.99 -3.85 10.73
N PRO A 77 -20.32 -3.83 10.44
CA PRO A 77 -20.94 -2.72 9.74
C PRO A 77 -20.60 -1.37 10.38
N ASN A 78 -20.30 -0.37 9.56
CA ASN A 78 -19.92 0.99 9.98
C ASN A 78 -18.65 1.12 10.85
N GLU A 79 -17.98 0.02 11.21
CA GLU A 79 -16.68 0.10 11.89
C GLU A 79 -15.60 0.63 10.94
N THR A 80 -14.66 1.37 11.53
CA THR A 80 -13.44 1.83 10.87
C THR A 80 -12.24 1.13 11.47
N TYR A 81 -11.31 0.69 10.63
CA TYR A 81 -10.03 0.14 11.02
C TYR A 81 -8.89 0.95 10.40
N THR A 82 -7.82 1.12 11.17
CA THR A 82 -6.64 1.89 10.75
C THR A 82 -5.43 0.98 10.69
N TYR A 83 -4.81 0.91 9.52
CA TYR A 83 -3.49 0.33 9.34
C TYR A 83 -2.43 1.41 9.45
N ASN A 84 -1.32 1.07 10.11
CA ASN A 84 -0.07 1.80 9.96
C ASN A 84 0.72 1.09 8.85
N VAL A 85 0.88 1.76 7.72
CA VAL A 85 1.52 1.21 6.52
C VAL A 85 2.92 1.78 6.41
N ASP A 86 3.90 0.91 6.18
CA ASP A 86 5.30 1.25 5.95
C ASP A 86 5.69 0.89 4.51
N ILE A 87 5.51 1.85 3.59
CA ILE A 87 5.84 1.65 2.17
C ILE A 87 7.34 1.79 1.91
N LYS A 88 8.11 2.34 2.85
CA LYS A 88 9.57 2.44 2.73
C LYS A 88 10.17 1.07 2.48
N SER A 89 9.73 0.07 3.25
CA SER A 89 10.17 -1.32 3.12
C SER A 89 10.01 -1.90 1.70
N ASP A 90 8.93 -1.58 1.00
CA ASP A 90 8.72 -2.01 -0.39
C ASP A 90 9.71 -1.35 -1.36
N PHE A 91 9.91 -0.04 -1.25
CA PHE A 91 10.86 0.67 -2.11
C PHE A 91 12.31 0.28 -1.83
N GLU A 92 12.65 -0.04 -0.58
CA GLU A 92 13.98 -0.53 -0.20
C GLU A 92 14.36 -1.80 -0.95
N VAL A 93 13.41 -2.73 -1.12
CA VAL A 93 13.64 -4.00 -1.82
C VAL A 93 13.51 -3.86 -3.34
N LEU A 94 12.51 -3.11 -3.82
CA LEU A 94 12.22 -3.03 -5.26
C LEU A 94 13.14 -2.08 -6.03
N ARG A 95 13.86 -1.20 -5.34
CA ARG A 95 14.71 -0.17 -5.96
C ARG A 95 16.07 -0.08 -5.29
N ASN A 96 16.13 0.48 -4.09
CA ASN A 96 17.35 0.56 -3.28
C ASN A 96 17.02 0.92 -1.82
N SER A 97 17.87 0.51 -0.89
CA SER A 97 17.69 0.69 0.56
C SER A 97 17.67 2.15 1.04
N LYS A 98 17.99 3.12 0.18
CA LYS A 98 17.99 4.56 0.47
C LYS A 98 17.01 5.32 -0.41
N PHE A 99 15.96 4.66 -0.89
CA PHE A 99 15.07 5.24 -1.89
C PHE A 99 14.40 6.52 -1.35
N PHE A 100 13.84 6.46 -0.14
CA PHE A 100 13.14 7.61 0.45
C PHE A 100 14.08 8.78 0.72
N GLU A 101 15.33 8.51 1.08
CA GLU A 101 16.38 9.52 1.28
C GLU A 101 16.86 10.11 -0.05
N THR A 102 17.02 9.28 -1.08
CA THR A 102 17.51 9.70 -2.41
C THR A 102 16.48 10.51 -3.18
N TYR A 103 15.20 10.20 -2.99
CA TYR A 103 14.07 10.85 -3.64
C TYR A 103 13.29 11.75 -2.68
N ASN A 104 13.93 12.22 -1.60
CA ASN A 104 13.31 13.09 -0.60
C ASN A 104 12.80 14.42 -1.20
N ASP A 105 13.55 15.01 -2.14
CA ASP A 105 13.25 16.29 -2.80
C ASP A 105 12.49 16.13 -4.13
N ARG A 106 11.96 14.93 -4.38
CA ARG A 106 11.25 14.59 -5.63
C ARG A 106 9.76 14.44 -5.36
N LYS A 107 8.96 15.05 -6.24
CA LYS A 107 7.52 14.80 -6.30
C LYS A 107 7.27 13.47 -6.99
N TYR A 108 6.45 12.63 -6.38
CA TYR A 108 6.07 11.34 -6.96
C TYR A 108 4.70 10.87 -6.47
N ARG A 109 4.12 9.94 -7.22
CA ARG A 109 2.86 9.31 -6.84
C ARG A 109 2.92 7.80 -7.00
N PHE A 110 2.16 7.10 -6.19
CA PHE A 110 2.09 5.65 -6.26
C PHE A 110 0.71 5.11 -5.88
N LYS A 111 0.44 3.87 -6.30
CA LYS A 111 -0.71 3.10 -5.86
C LYS A 111 -0.23 1.83 -5.19
N ILE A 112 -0.87 1.47 -4.09
CA ILE A 112 -0.67 0.18 -3.45
C ILE A 112 -1.91 -0.68 -3.62
N SER A 113 -1.69 -1.99 -3.65
CA SER A 113 -2.75 -2.97 -3.52
C SER A 113 -2.47 -3.91 -2.37
N PHE A 114 -3.54 -4.46 -1.79
CA PHE A 114 -3.45 -5.51 -0.80
C PHE A 114 -4.68 -6.40 -0.89
N ASN A 115 -4.47 -7.69 -0.67
CA ASN A 115 -5.52 -8.70 -0.71
C ASN A 115 -6.32 -8.66 0.60
N LEU A 116 -7.64 -8.55 0.50
CA LEU A 116 -8.52 -8.58 1.67
C LEU A 116 -8.80 -10.00 2.16
N ASP A 117 -8.62 -11.00 1.30
CA ASP A 117 -8.81 -12.43 1.57
C ASP A 117 -7.47 -13.19 1.78
N SER A 118 -7.58 -14.40 2.33
CA SER A 118 -6.48 -15.38 2.35
C SER A 118 -6.42 -16.10 1.02
N TYR A 119 -5.22 -16.58 0.68
CA TYR A 119 -4.96 -17.52 -0.40
C TYR A 119 -5.72 -18.86 -0.29
N ASP A 120 -6.66 -19.01 0.65
CA ASP A 120 -7.42 -20.25 0.89
C ASP A 120 -8.39 -20.60 -0.25
N ARG A 121 -8.59 -19.71 -1.23
CA ARG A 121 -9.34 -20.01 -2.44
C ARG A 121 -8.62 -19.41 -3.64
N CYS A 122 -8.12 -20.28 -4.52
CA CYS A 122 -7.66 -19.90 -5.87
C CYS A 122 -8.85 -19.38 -6.70
N GLY A 123 -9.28 -18.14 -6.43
CA GLY A 123 -10.27 -17.37 -7.18
C GLY A 123 -9.81 -15.90 -7.26
N GLU A 124 -10.64 -15.02 -7.84
CA GLU A 124 -10.37 -13.59 -7.88
C GLU A 124 -10.27 -13.04 -6.44
N SER A 125 -9.03 -12.79 -5.99
CA SER A 125 -8.73 -12.14 -4.72
C SER A 125 -9.44 -10.80 -4.67
N ASN A 126 -10.16 -10.54 -3.57
CA ASN A 126 -10.72 -9.22 -3.28
C ASN A 126 -9.58 -8.25 -2.99
N THR A 127 -8.99 -7.75 -4.06
CA THR A 127 -7.83 -6.88 -4.03
C THR A 127 -8.31 -5.44 -3.94
N LEU A 128 -7.92 -4.76 -2.88
CA LEU A 128 -8.18 -3.34 -2.75
C LEU A 128 -6.98 -2.59 -3.32
N ILE A 129 -7.23 -1.73 -4.31
CA ILE A 129 -6.22 -0.82 -4.87
C ILE A 129 -6.55 0.59 -4.39
N THR A 130 -5.55 1.30 -3.85
CA THR A 130 -5.72 2.69 -3.43
C THR A 130 -5.79 3.62 -4.64
N ASP A 131 -6.40 4.80 -4.44
CA ASP A 131 -6.14 5.94 -5.31
C ASP A 131 -4.66 6.37 -5.25
N TRP A 132 -4.30 7.36 -6.08
CA TRP A 132 -2.96 7.93 -6.10
C TRP A 132 -2.58 8.52 -4.75
N ILE A 133 -1.48 8.02 -4.19
CA ILE A 133 -0.85 8.54 -2.99
C ILE A 133 0.30 9.45 -3.43
N TYR A 134 0.26 10.71 -3.00
CA TYR A 134 1.20 11.74 -3.44
C TYR A 134 2.24 12.04 -2.37
N LYS A 135 3.51 12.12 -2.79
CA LYS A 135 4.59 12.76 -2.05
C LYS A 135 5.03 13.99 -2.83
N ASN A 136 5.18 15.11 -2.12
CA ASN A 136 5.84 16.31 -2.65
C ASN A 136 7.33 16.30 -2.36
#